data_AF-A0A1E5V0L8-F1
#
_entry.id   AF-A0A1E5V0L8-F1
#
_cell.length_a   1.000
_cell.length_b   1.000
_cell.length_c   1.000
_cell.angle_alpha   90.00
_cell.angle_beta   90.00
_cell.angle_gamma   90.00
#
_symmetry.space_group_name_H-M   'P 1'
#
loop_
_entity.id
_entity.type
_entity.pdbx_description
1 polymer ?
#
loop_
_entity_poly.entity_id
_entity_poly.type
_entity_poly.pdbx_seq_one_letter_code
_entity_poly.pdbx_strand_id
1 'polypeptide(L)'
;MWASVRVRHGNCSTSNLVRSGLYFYGDKSVTNGRLDAGTFTFDGDAGHAGVPGLAFGCGYFNNGLFSSNATGSGIASFGRSPLSLSSQLKVGNFYCFTNITGSTPSPVLLGLPAELYNGASGAVQTTPLIQSSSTVPTFYYLSLKSIMVGSTRLPVPESAFALTSNGSGETVIDSGTSVTTLPPLVYGLLHDAFVA
;
A
#
# COMPACT_ATOMS: atom_id res chain seq x y z
N MET A 1 -1.62 -1.97 7.77
CA MET A 1 -3.08 -2.10 7.81
C MET A 1 -3.57 -2.91 6.61
N TRP A 2 -4.42 -3.89 6.84
CA TRP A 2 -4.66 -4.98 5.89
C TRP A 2 -5.92 -4.74 5.06
N ALA A 3 -5.78 -4.52 3.76
CA ALA A 3 -6.90 -4.59 2.84
C ALA A 3 -7.27 -6.07 2.62
N SER A 4 -8.32 -6.54 3.30
CA SER A 4 -8.84 -7.90 3.11
C SER A 4 -9.62 -7.98 1.79
N VAL A 5 -8.89 -8.10 0.68
CA VAL A 5 -9.48 -8.42 -0.62
C VAL A 5 -9.94 -9.88 -0.56
N ARG A 6 -11.26 -10.10 -0.52
CA ARG A 6 -11.85 -11.43 -0.37
C ARG A 6 -11.83 -12.19 -1.71
N VAL A 7 -10.64 -12.60 -2.14
CA VAL A 7 -10.44 -13.36 -3.39
C VAL A 7 -11.13 -14.72 -3.29
N ARG A 8 -12.29 -14.88 -3.94
CA ARG A 8 -12.89 -16.20 -4.12
C ARG A 8 -12.17 -16.93 -5.26
N HIS A 9 -11.31 -17.88 -4.88
CA HIS A 9 -10.57 -18.87 -5.68
C HIS A 9 -9.28 -18.44 -6.40
N GLY A 10 -8.16 -18.49 -5.68
CA GLY A 10 -6.83 -18.75 -6.24
C GLY A 10 -6.26 -20.04 -5.66
N ASN A 11 -6.45 -21.18 -6.32
CA ASN A 11 -5.86 -22.46 -5.87
C ASN A 11 -4.41 -22.57 -6.34
N CYS A 12 -3.48 -22.84 -5.42
CA CYS A 12 -2.08 -23.11 -5.74
C CYS A 12 -1.97 -24.45 -6.49
N SER A 13 -1.62 -24.39 -7.78
CA SER A 13 -1.88 -25.40 -8.81
C SER A 13 -0.99 -26.66 -8.80
N THR A 14 -0.35 -26.95 -7.66
CA THR A 14 0.50 -28.12 -7.26
C THR A 14 1.64 -28.62 -8.17
N SER A 15 1.65 -28.31 -9.47
CA SER A 15 2.61 -28.82 -10.47
C SER A 15 4.07 -28.36 -10.25
N ASN A 16 5.01 -29.03 -10.93
CA ASN A 16 6.45 -28.81 -10.76
C ASN A 16 6.89 -27.39 -11.20
N LEU A 17 7.40 -26.64 -10.22
CA LEU A 17 8.20 -25.40 -10.24
C LEU A 17 8.43 -24.68 -11.58
N VAL A 18 8.01 -23.41 -11.65
CA VAL A 18 8.43 -22.46 -12.71
C VAL A 18 9.37 -21.35 -12.19
N ARG A 19 9.23 -20.91 -10.92
CA ARG A 19 10.23 -20.13 -10.14
C ARG A 19 9.78 -19.98 -8.68
N SER A 20 10.69 -20.17 -7.74
CA SER A 20 10.51 -19.75 -6.35
C SER A 20 11.14 -18.37 -6.13
N GLY A 21 10.44 -17.47 -5.43
CA GLY A 21 10.89 -16.13 -5.07
C GLY A 21 10.96 -15.95 -3.56
N LEU A 22 11.95 -15.17 -3.11
CA LEU A 22 12.09 -14.73 -1.72
C LEU A 22 11.73 -13.23 -1.67
N TYR A 23 10.81 -12.86 -0.78
CA TYR A 23 10.35 -11.48 -0.62
C TYR A 23 10.50 -11.04 0.84
N PHE A 24 10.89 -9.78 1.00
CA PHE A 24 11.13 -9.12 2.28
C PHE A 24 10.17 -7.93 2.44
N TYR A 25 9.68 -7.74 3.66
CA TYR A 25 8.91 -6.57 4.08
C TYR A 25 9.77 -5.65 4.94
N GLY A 26 9.38 -4.36 5.07
CA GLY A 26 10.13 -3.36 5.83
C GLY A 26 10.24 -3.64 7.34
N ASP A 27 9.32 -4.43 7.88
CA ASP A 27 9.32 -4.97 9.25
C ASP A 27 10.28 -6.17 9.44
N LYS A 28 11.00 -6.57 8.38
CA LYS A 28 11.85 -7.76 8.26
C LYS A 28 11.09 -9.10 8.16
N SER A 29 9.78 -9.08 7.94
CA SER A 29 9.03 -10.29 7.62
C SER A 29 9.44 -10.85 6.25
N VAL A 30 9.53 -12.18 6.13
CA VAL A 30 10.03 -12.89 4.95
C VAL A 30 9.04 -13.95 4.49
N THR A 31 8.72 -13.94 3.19
CA THR A 31 7.96 -15.01 2.54
C THR A 31 8.77 -15.64 1.42
N ASN A 32 8.78 -16.98 1.35
CA ASN A 32 9.22 -17.75 0.20
C ASN A 32 8.03 -18.49 -0.40
N GLY A 33 7.89 -18.39 -1.72
CA GLY A 33 6.76 -18.95 -2.45
C GLY A 33 7.05 -19.06 -3.93
N ARG A 34 6.07 -19.56 -4.69
CA ARG A 34 6.12 -19.60 -6.16
C ARG A 34 5.11 -18.63 -6.77
N LEU A 35 5.33 -18.24 -8.02
CA LEU A 35 4.31 -17.55 -8.81
C LEU A 35 3.31 -18.59 -9.37
N ASP A 36 2.04 -18.25 -9.33
CA ASP A 36 0.91 -18.99 -9.91
C ASP A 36 -0.04 -17.99 -10.61
N ALA A 37 -1.06 -18.48 -11.33
CA ALA A 37 -2.06 -17.59 -11.97
C ALA A 37 -3.47 -18.17 -11.90
N GLY A 38 -4.48 -17.30 -11.74
CA GLY A 38 -5.86 -17.73 -11.50
C GLY A 38 -6.92 -16.70 -11.84
N THR A 39 -8.16 -16.99 -11.47
CA THR A 39 -9.32 -16.12 -11.72
C THR A 39 -9.79 -15.48 -10.43
N PHE A 40 -9.65 -14.17 -10.32
CA PHE A 40 -10.06 -13.43 -9.13
C PHE A 40 -11.47 -12.91 -9.33
N THR A 41 -12.36 -13.13 -8.36
CA THR A 41 -13.72 -12.60 -8.40
C THR A 41 -13.80 -11.33 -7.55
N PHE A 42 -14.37 -10.27 -8.11
CA PHE A 42 -14.61 -8.98 -7.45
C PHE A 42 -16.11 -8.67 -7.45
N ASP A 43 -16.55 -7.95 -6.42
CA ASP A 43 -17.92 -7.44 -6.34
C ASP A 43 -18.00 -6.08 -7.04
N GLY A 44 -19.10 -5.81 -7.75
CA GLY A 44 -19.37 -4.53 -8.41
C GLY A 44 -20.87 -4.32 -8.68
N ASP A 45 -21.23 -3.18 -9.27
CA ASP A 45 -22.63 -2.74 -9.39
C ASP A 45 -23.51 -3.69 -10.21
N ALA A 46 -22.91 -4.39 -11.18
CA ALA A 46 -23.57 -5.40 -12.01
C ALA A 46 -23.50 -6.84 -11.43
N GLY A 47 -23.06 -6.99 -10.18
CA GLY A 47 -22.85 -8.28 -9.51
C GLY A 47 -21.38 -8.68 -9.44
N HIS A 48 -21.10 -9.97 -9.53
CA HIS A 48 -19.73 -10.50 -9.37
C HIS A 48 -19.01 -10.57 -10.73
N ALA A 49 -17.82 -10.00 -10.82
CA ALA A 49 -16.97 -10.01 -12.02
C ALA A 49 -15.73 -10.89 -11.81
N GLY A 50 -15.58 -11.94 -12.62
CA GLY A 50 -14.39 -12.80 -12.64
C GLY A 50 -13.33 -12.30 -13.61
N VAL A 51 -12.11 -12.04 -13.12
CA VAL A 51 -10.96 -11.63 -13.92
C VAL A 51 -9.95 -12.78 -14.00
N PRO A 52 -9.84 -13.49 -15.14
CA PRO A 52 -8.91 -14.59 -15.32
C PRO A 52 -7.47 -14.11 -15.58
N GLY A 53 -6.51 -14.98 -15.31
CA GLY A 53 -5.10 -14.76 -15.66
C GLY A 53 -4.34 -13.81 -14.75
N LEU A 54 -4.87 -13.47 -13.57
CA LEU A 54 -4.12 -12.68 -12.58
C LEU A 54 -3.06 -13.56 -11.92
N ALA A 55 -1.80 -13.12 -12.01
CA ALA A 55 -0.66 -13.73 -11.37
C ALA A 55 -0.60 -13.38 -9.88
N PHE A 56 -0.31 -14.37 -9.04
CA PHE A 56 -0.23 -14.22 -7.58
C PHE A 56 0.84 -15.14 -6.98
N GLY A 57 1.23 -14.87 -5.73
CA GLY A 57 2.22 -15.65 -4.99
C GLY A 57 1.59 -16.71 -4.10
N CYS A 58 2.01 -17.97 -4.25
CA CYS A 58 1.72 -19.07 -3.33
C CYS A 58 2.88 -19.21 -2.32
N GLY A 59 2.72 -18.62 -1.13
CA GLY A 59 3.71 -18.65 -0.04
C GLY A 59 3.69 -19.94 0.76
N TYR A 60 4.84 -20.60 0.91
CA TYR A 60 4.99 -21.87 1.66
C TYR A 60 5.73 -21.68 2.97
N PHE A 61 6.67 -20.74 3.01
CA PHE A 61 7.40 -20.38 4.22
C PHE A 61 7.17 -18.90 4.48
N ASN A 62 6.43 -18.58 5.53
CA ASN A 62 6.07 -17.21 5.93
C ASN A 62 6.56 -17.00 7.37
N ASN A 63 7.49 -16.07 7.58
CA ASN A 63 8.08 -15.79 8.89
C ASN A 63 8.03 -14.29 9.19
N GLY A 64 7.71 -13.93 10.44
CA GLY A 64 7.50 -12.53 10.87
C GLY A 64 6.05 -12.24 11.23
N LEU A 65 5.57 -11.03 10.97
CA LEU A 65 4.26 -10.51 11.38
C LEU A 65 3.08 -10.95 10.50
N PHE A 66 3.23 -12.05 9.75
CA PHE A 66 2.14 -12.71 9.01
C PHE A 66 1.21 -13.47 9.97
N SER A 67 0.51 -12.73 10.84
CA SER A 67 -0.28 -13.33 11.93
C SER A 67 -1.45 -14.17 11.39
N SER A 68 -1.58 -15.40 11.88
CA SER A 68 -2.70 -16.33 11.58
C SER A 68 -4.09 -15.81 11.96
N ASN A 69 -4.15 -14.73 12.74
CA ASN A 69 -5.39 -14.14 13.25
C ASN A 69 -5.96 -13.07 12.31
N ALA A 70 -5.21 -12.67 11.28
CA ALA A 70 -5.75 -11.92 10.17
C ALA A 70 -6.63 -12.86 9.32
N THR A 71 -7.91 -12.53 9.18
CA THR A 71 -8.93 -13.37 8.51
C THR A 71 -8.81 -13.43 6.98
N GLY A 72 -7.63 -13.14 6.43
CA GLY A 72 -7.33 -13.15 5.00
C GLY A 72 -6.27 -14.19 4.65
N SER A 73 -6.50 -14.97 3.60
CA SER A 73 -5.60 -16.04 3.14
C SER A 73 -4.34 -15.56 2.40
N GLY A 74 -4.02 -14.25 2.46
CA GLY A 74 -2.90 -13.65 1.74
C GLY A 74 -2.91 -12.12 1.78
N ILE A 75 -1.99 -11.51 1.04
CA ILE A 75 -1.80 -10.06 0.93
C ILE A 75 -1.97 -9.63 -0.53
N ALA A 76 -2.84 -8.66 -0.79
CA ALA A 76 -2.94 -8.02 -2.09
C ALA A 76 -1.98 -6.82 -2.17
N SER A 77 -1.01 -6.86 -3.08
CA SER A 77 -0.11 -5.73 -3.32
C SER A 77 -0.73 -4.74 -4.30
N PHE A 78 -0.72 -3.46 -3.94
CA PHE A 78 -1.19 -2.35 -4.77
C PHE A 78 -0.07 -1.44 -5.25
N GLY A 79 1.20 -1.79 -5.00
CA GLY A 79 2.36 -1.00 -5.46
C GLY A 79 2.49 -0.89 -6.98
N ARG A 80 3.56 -0.27 -7.46
CA ARG A 80 3.81 0.02 -8.88
C ARG A 80 4.58 -1.07 -9.63
N SER A 81 4.61 -2.29 -9.07
CA SER A 81 5.21 -3.47 -9.72
C SER A 81 4.29 -4.01 -10.82
N PRO A 82 4.78 -4.50 -11.98
CA PRO A 82 3.95 -5.16 -12.99
C PRO A 82 3.12 -6.34 -12.47
N LEU A 83 3.54 -6.98 -11.37
CA LEU A 83 2.82 -8.06 -10.71
C LEU A 83 1.86 -7.61 -9.58
N SER A 84 1.72 -6.30 -9.32
CA SER A 84 0.74 -5.81 -8.35
C SER A 84 -0.69 -5.96 -8.89
N LEU A 85 -1.66 -6.06 -7.99
CA LEU A 85 -3.07 -6.18 -8.35
C LEU A 85 -3.56 -4.94 -9.11
N SER A 86 -3.14 -3.74 -8.69
CA SER A 86 -3.44 -2.48 -9.38
C SER A 86 -2.89 -2.45 -10.81
N SER A 87 -1.65 -2.91 -11.03
CA SER A 87 -1.03 -2.92 -12.36
C SER A 87 -1.64 -3.96 -13.29
N GLN A 88 -1.91 -5.17 -12.79
CA GLN A 88 -2.51 -6.24 -13.58
C GLN A 88 -3.96 -5.92 -14.00
N LEU A 89 -4.74 -5.29 -13.09
CA LEU A 89 -6.08 -4.79 -13.39
C LEU A 89 -6.09 -3.46 -14.18
N LYS A 90 -4.93 -2.82 -14.35
CA LYS A 90 -4.75 -1.51 -15.00
C LYS A 90 -5.58 -0.38 -14.36
N VAL A 91 -5.67 -0.39 -13.02
CA VAL A 91 -6.45 0.60 -12.25
C VAL A 91 -5.55 1.63 -11.58
N GLY A 92 -5.90 2.92 -11.71
CA GLY A 92 -5.16 4.04 -11.12
C GLY A 92 -5.58 4.41 -9.69
N ASN A 93 -6.82 4.10 -9.30
CA ASN A 93 -7.41 4.38 -7.99
C ASN A 93 -7.89 3.06 -7.35
N PHE A 94 -7.75 2.93 -6.03
CA PHE A 94 -7.96 1.64 -5.35
C PHE A 94 -8.35 1.66 -3.85
N TYR A 95 -8.25 2.76 -3.10
CA TYR A 95 -8.50 2.75 -1.64
C TYR A 95 -9.40 3.88 -1.12
N CYS A 96 -10.20 3.57 -0.09
CA CYS A 96 -10.76 4.53 0.85
C CYS A 96 -10.75 3.90 2.26
N PHE A 97 -9.94 4.43 3.18
CA PHE A 97 -9.83 3.88 4.54
C PHE A 97 -10.88 4.47 5.49
N THR A 98 -11.48 3.60 6.30
CA THR A 98 -12.34 3.95 7.42
C THR A 98 -11.54 4.05 8.72
N ASN A 99 -12.16 4.54 9.80
CA ASN A 99 -11.50 4.64 11.11
C ASN A 99 -11.04 3.26 11.61
N ILE A 100 -9.76 3.15 11.99
CA ILE A 100 -9.12 1.95 12.54
C ILE A 100 -9.79 1.39 13.82
N THR A 101 -10.49 2.24 14.59
CA THR A 101 -11.28 1.81 15.76
C THR A 101 -12.77 1.64 15.48
N GLY A 102 -13.20 1.86 14.24
CA GLY A 102 -14.60 1.73 13.82
C GLY A 102 -15.01 0.30 13.47
N SER A 103 -16.32 0.05 13.43
CA SER A 103 -16.90 -1.22 12.96
C SER A 103 -17.11 -1.27 11.44
N THR A 104 -17.10 -0.12 10.75
CA THR A 104 -17.32 -0.02 9.31
C THR A 104 -16.11 -0.51 8.51
N PRO A 105 -16.25 -1.55 7.66
CA PRO A 105 -15.15 -2.01 6.79
C PRO A 105 -14.68 -0.93 5.81
N SER A 106 -13.37 -0.87 5.56
CA SER A 106 -12.80 0.01 4.52
C SER A 106 -13.02 -0.56 3.12
N PRO A 107 -13.66 0.16 2.17
CA PRO A 107 -13.80 -0.32 0.80
C PRO A 107 -12.50 -0.16 -0.02
N VAL A 108 -12.27 -1.15 -0.90
CA VAL A 108 -11.21 -1.15 -1.91
C VAL A 108 -11.89 -0.93 -3.26
N LEU A 109 -11.81 0.29 -3.79
CA LEU A 109 -12.57 0.74 -4.97
C LEU A 109 -11.69 0.70 -6.23
N LEU A 110 -11.77 -0.40 -6.97
CA LEU A 110 -10.88 -0.68 -8.11
C LEU A 110 -11.35 0.03 -9.38
N GLY A 111 -10.57 1.00 -9.87
CA GLY A 111 -10.72 1.55 -11.23
C GLY A 111 -11.89 2.51 -11.45
N LEU A 112 -12.87 2.54 -10.55
CA LEU A 112 -13.81 3.66 -10.46
C LEU A 112 -13.02 4.95 -10.16
N PRO A 113 -13.44 6.12 -10.70
CA PRO A 113 -13.30 7.32 -9.90
C PRO A 113 -14.14 7.06 -8.65
N ALA A 114 -13.49 6.77 -7.52
CA ALA A 114 -14.19 6.72 -6.25
C ALA A 114 -15.03 7.99 -6.11
N GLU A 115 -16.19 7.92 -5.45
CA GLU A 115 -17.12 9.05 -5.28
C GLU A 115 -16.57 10.16 -4.35
N LEU A 116 -15.25 10.39 -4.39
CA LEU A 116 -14.53 11.60 -3.97
C LEU A 116 -15.19 12.91 -4.44
N TYR A 117 -16.01 12.87 -5.49
CA TYR A 117 -16.76 14.01 -6.01
C TYR A 117 -18.23 14.07 -5.53
N ASN A 118 -18.76 12.98 -4.98
CA ASN A 118 -20.18 12.82 -4.62
C ASN A 118 -20.28 12.60 -3.09
N GLY A 119 -20.43 13.69 -2.34
CA GLY A 119 -20.57 13.64 -0.87
C GLY A 119 -19.31 13.95 -0.06
N ALA A 120 -18.15 14.11 -0.70
CA ALA A 120 -16.98 14.68 -0.02
C ALA A 120 -17.20 16.18 0.28
N SER A 121 -17.00 16.59 1.53
CA SER A 121 -17.15 17.98 1.97
C SER A 121 -15.92 18.84 1.61
N GLY A 122 -15.60 18.96 0.32
CA GLY A 122 -14.48 19.80 -0.14
C GLY A 122 -14.00 19.48 -1.55
N ALA A 123 -13.15 20.35 -2.10
CA ALA A 123 -12.51 20.13 -3.39
C ALA A 123 -11.33 19.14 -3.28
N VAL A 124 -11.36 18.07 -4.08
CA VAL A 124 -10.28 17.08 -4.18
C VAL A 124 -8.97 17.77 -4.54
N GLN A 125 -7.94 17.58 -3.72
CA GLN A 125 -6.58 18.06 -3.98
C GLN A 125 -5.73 16.93 -4.56
N THR A 126 -4.79 17.27 -5.44
CA THR A 126 -3.86 16.32 -6.05
C THR A 126 -2.42 16.78 -5.88
N THR A 127 -1.49 15.83 -5.89
CA THR A 127 -0.05 16.09 -5.89
C THR A 127 0.64 15.05 -6.79
N PRO A 128 1.67 15.41 -7.58
CA PRO A 128 2.35 14.46 -8.44
C PRO A 128 3.02 13.33 -7.64
N LEU A 129 2.75 12.09 -8.06
CA LEU A 129 3.56 10.94 -7.66
C LEU A 129 4.92 11.03 -8.34
N ILE A 130 6.00 11.11 -7.56
CA ILE A 130 7.35 11.11 -8.13
C ILE A 130 7.81 9.69 -8.45
N GLN A 131 8.78 9.56 -9.35
CA GLN A 131 9.53 8.32 -9.54
C GLN A 131 10.79 8.40 -8.68
N SER A 132 11.08 7.35 -7.91
CA SER A 132 12.38 7.24 -7.26
C SER A 132 13.39 6.64 -8.22
N SER A 133 14.63 7.14 -8.14
CA SER A 133 15.81 6.53 -8.75
C SER A 133 16.46 5.47 -7.84
N SER A 134 15.82 5.11 -6.71
CA SER A 134 16.31 4.12 -5.75
C SER A 134 16.10 2.67 -6.24
N THR A 135 16.58 1.72 -5.45
CA THR A 135 16.46 0.28 -5.69
C THR A 135 15.03 -0.27 -5.57
N VAL A 136 14.05 0.51 -5.11
CA VAL A 136 12.67 0.06 -4.87
C VAL A 136 11.64 0.91 -5.63
N PRO A 137 11.55 0.78 -6.98
CA PRO A 137 10.67 1.62 -7.81
C PRO A 137 9.15 1.34 -7.63
N THR A 138 8.79 0.47 -6.68
CA THR A 138 7.42 -0.04 -6.50
C THR A 138 6.57 0.79 -5.54
N PHE A 139 7.14 1.73 -4.78
CA PHE A 139 6.39 2.56 -3.83
C PHE A 139 5.76 3.82 -4.46
N TYR A 140 4.76 4.36 -3.76
CA TYR A 140 4.11 5.63 -4.09
C TYR A 140 4.82 6.78 -3.39
N TYR A 141 5.69 7.45 -4.13
CA TYR A 141 6.53 8.52 -3.62
C TYR A 141 5.89 9.90 -3.76
N LEU A 142 6.10 10.75 -2.76
CA LEU A 142 5.63 12.14 -2.70
C LEU A 142 6.79 13.11 -2.49
N SER A 143 6.65 14.35 -2.98
CA SER A 143 7.53 15.46 -2.60
C SER A 143 6.93 16.23 -1.42
N LEU A 144 7.32 15.88 -0.19
CA LEU A 144 6.91 16.60 1.01
C LEU A 144 7.73 17.89 1.17
N LYS A 145 7.04 19.00 1.42
CA LYS A 145 7.64 20.35 1.48
C LYS A 145 7.83 20.87 2.90
N SER A 146 6.85 20.65 3.76
CA SER A 146 6.91 21.03 5.17
C SER A 146 5.80 20.35 5.95
N ILE A 147 6.00 20.26 7.26
CA ILE A 147 4.97 19.88 8.22
C ILE A 147 4.57 21.14 9.01
N MET A 148 3.28 21.27 9.32
CA MET A 148 2.73 22.36 10.13
C MET A 148 1.89 21.78 11.27
N VAL A 149 1.93 22.43 12.43
CA VAL A 149 1.07 22.15 13.59
C VAL A 149 0.31 23.42 13.91
N GLY A 150 -1.01 23.41 13.72
CA GLY A 150 -1.80 24.64 13.72
C GLY A 150 -1.28 25.64 12.68
N SER A 151 -0.91 26.85 13.11
CA SER A 151 -0.25 27.87 12.28
C SER A 151 1.27 27.77 12.25
N THR A 152 1.89 26.89 13.06
CA THR A 152 3.35 26.80 13.23
C THR A 152 3.96 25.87 12.19
N ARG A 153 4.80 26.41 11.29
CA ARG A 153 5.62 25.60 10.37
C ARG A 153 6.86 25.07 11.10
N LEU A 154 7.11 23.77 11.03
CA LEU A 154 8.30 23.18 11.65
C LEU A 154 9.58 23.69 10.95
N PRO A 155 10.67 23.97 11.69
CA PRO A 155 11.93 24.47 11.14
C PRO A 155 12.77 23.36 10.50
N VAL A 156 12.17 22.63 9.56
CA VAL A 156 12.79 21.50 8.85
C VAL A 156 13.01 21.89 7.37
N PRO A 157 14.25 21.80 6.84
CA PRO A 157 14.51 22.10 5.44
C PRO A 157 13.91 21.02 4.53
N GLU A 158 13.48 21.38 3.31
CA GLU A 158 12.88 20.42 2.36
C GLU A 158 13.80 19.24 2.03
N SER A 159 15.12 19.45 2.12
CA SER A 159 16.14 18.41 1.92
C SER A 159 16.07 17.26 2.92
N ALA A 160 15.45 17.43 4.09
CA ALA A 160 15.19 16.35 5.05
C ALA A 160 14.11 15.36 4.57
N PHE A 161 13.32 15.75 3.56
CA PHE A 161 12.28 14.95 2.91
C PHE A 161 12.57 14.66 1.43
N ALA A 162 13.78 15.02 0.97
CA ALA A 162 14.20 14.82 -0.40
C ALA A 162 14.82 13.44 -0.58
N LEU A 163 14.54 12.81 -1.72
CA LEU A 163 15.28 11.63 -2.17
C LEU A 163 16.77 11.95 -2.26
N THR A 164 17.56 11.29 -1.43
CA THR A 164 19.03 11.35 -1.47
C THR A 164 19.59 10.27 -2.39
N SER A 165 20.84 10.44 -2.84
CA SER A 165 21.51 9.51 -3.76
C SER A 165 21.73 8.09 -3.21
N ASN A 166 21.58 7.87 -1.89
CA ASN A 166 21.65 6.55 -1.28
C ASN A 166 20.27 5.88 -1.11
N GLY A 167 19.19 6.49 -1.61
CA GLY A 167 17.81 5.99 -1.49
C GLY A 167 17.11 6.34 -0.18
N SER A 168 17.72 7.11 0.73
CA SER A 168 17.07 7.59 1.96
C SER A 168 16.43 8.99 1.77
N GLY A 169 15.62 9.42 2.75
CA GLY A 169 14.92 10.71 2.73
C GLY A 169 13.60 10.71 1.95
N GLU A 170 13.21 9.57 1.39
CA GLU A 170 11.96 9.41 0.64
C GLU A 170 10.71 9.61 1.51
N THR A 171 9.68 10.31 1.00
CA THR A 171 8.33 10.26 1.57
C THR A 171 7.48 9.27 0.77
N VAL A 172 6.95 8.24 1.44
CA VAL A 172 6.11 7.19 0.83
C VAL A 172 4.70 7.18 1.42
N ILE A 173 3.72 6.83 0.58
CA ILE A 173 2.41 6.36 1.05
C ILE A 173 2.53 4.86 1.30
N ASP A 174 2.47 4.44 2.56
CA ASP A 174 2.45 3.04 2.96
C ASP A 174 1.18 2.72 3.74
N SER A 175 0.36 1.79 3.22
CA SER A 175 -0.79 1.24 3.93
C SER A 175 -0.40 0.11 4.89
N GLY A 176 0.82 -0.43 4.81
CA GLY A 176 1.35 -1.48 5.67
C GLY A 176 1.53 -1.04 7.12
N THR A 177 2.08 0.16 7.34
CA THR A 177 2.28 0.76 8.66
C THR A 177 0.99 1.42 9.19
N SER A 178 0.70 1.28 10.48
CA SER A 178 -0.52 1.84 11.11
C SER A 178 -0.41 3.30 11.54
N VAL A 179 0.81 3.86 11.58
CA VAL A 179 1.11 5.23 12.01
C VAL A 179 2.19 5.85 11.11
N THR A 180 2.19 7.17 10.97
CA THR A 180 3.23 7.88 10.23
C THR A 180 4.56 7.81 10.97
N THR A 181 5.59 7.23 10.34
CA THR A 181 6.96 7.24 10.84
C THR A 181 7.73 8.42 10.26
N LEU A 182 8.50 9.13 11.08
CA LEU A 182 9.33 10.26 10.69
C LEU A 182 10.78 10.07 11.15
N PRO A 183 11.78 10.69 10.49
CA PRO A 183 13.15 10.73 11.00
C PRO A 183 13.18 11.32 12.43
N PRO A 184 14.00 10.79 13.37
CA PRO A 184 13.94 11.18 14.79
C PRO A 184 14.00 12.68 15.07
N LEU A 185 14.81 13.43 14.31
CA LEU A 185 14.89 14.90 14.41
C LEU A 185 13.57 15.59 14.02
N VAL A 186 12.92 15.13 12.94
CA VAL A 186 11.64 15.68 12.48
C VAL A 186 10.53 15.30 13.46
N TYR A 187 10.55 14.08 14.00
CA TYR A 187 9.60 13.64 15.01
C TYR A 187 9.71 14.48 16.30
N GLY A 188 10.93 14.76 16.78
CA GLY A 188 11.12 15.63 17.95
C GLY A 188 10.53 17.03 17.75
N LEU A 189 10.85 17.68 16.62
CA LEU A 189 10.28 18.99 16.30
C LEU A 189 8.75 18.97 16.13
N LEU A 190 8.18 17.88 15.60
CA LEU A 190 6.73 17.70 15.51
C LEU A 190 6.10 17.53 16.89
N HIS A 191 6.68 16.69 17.74
CA HIS A 191 6.23 16.45 19.10
C HIS A 191 6.22 17.75 19.90
N ASP A 192 7.34 18.49 19.90
CA ASP A 192 7.50 19.71 20.68
C ASP A 192 6.52 20.81 20.24
N ALA A 193 6.23 20.91 18.94
CA ALA A 193 5.22 21.82 18.41
C ALA A 193 3.76 21.37 18.66
N PHE A 194 3.54 20.10 19.03
CA PHE A 194 2.22 19.54 19.30
C PHE A 194 1.85 19.59 20.80
N VAL A 195 2.84 19.65 21.69
CA VAL A 195 2.64 19.75 23.15
C VAL A 195 2.83 21.17 23.72
N ALA A 196 3.06 22.16 22.84
CA ALA A 196 3.22 23.58 23.18
C ALA A 196 1.87 24.33 23.25
#